data_AF-A0A7Y5RS47-F1
#
_entry.id   AF-A0A7Y5RS47-F1
#
_cell.length_a   1.000
_cell.length_b   1.000
_cell.length_c   1.000
_cell.angle_alpha   90.00
_cell.angle_beta   90.00
_cell.angle_gamma   90.00
#
_symmetry.space_group_name_H-M   'P 1'
#
loop_
_entity.id
_entity.type
_entity.pdbx_description
1 polymer ?
#
loop_
_entity_poly.entity_id
_entity_poly.type
_entity_poly.pdbx_seq_one_letter_code
_entity_poly.pdbx_strand_id
1 'polypeptide(L)'
;MTSPRHQETLRALDVVRPYVQGDGGDIELVDVGEDGVVSIRLVGNCVGCGAANHTIHDVIEDFLRSQLPWVTGVHAEEEAEAGSQGSRSLSKGTTADLEALQRAVDARIERLNKDLAGIALGAPLPENFERSVQECRAEFRLLHDMEEQCLYPVIEMFVTSLAGQLPSLRELRARIDIAFDVFERAIHGAHDAPSQTSLDQVRVALAQTAELIDEDFTRKRDALYEMVDASLPDELKQELRSDISQFRRRNIVMYQRQ
;
A
#
# COMPACT_ATOMS: atom_id res chain seq x y z
N MET A 1 30.36 -33.40 7.05
CA MET A 1 31.37 -32.32 7.07
C MET A 1 30.72 -31.13 6.42
N THR A 2 30.31 -30.12 7.19
CA THR A 2 29.63 -28.93 6.67
C THR A 2 30.60 -28.16 5.77
N SER A 3 30.23 -27.92 4.52
CA SER A 3 31.08 -27.23 3.54
C SER A 3 31.45 -25.82 4.04
N PRO A 4 32.65 -25.28 3.74
CA PRO A 4 33.02 -23.91 4.09
C PRO A 4 31.97 -22.88 3.67
N ARG A 5 31.38 -23.06 2.48
CA ARG A 5 30.28 -22.23 1.97
C ARG A 5 29.04 -22.28 2.84
N HIS A 6 28.66 -23.47 3.30
CA HIS A 6 27.50 -23.63 4.18
C HIS A 6 27.71 -22.89 5.51
N GLN A 7 28.91 -22.93 6.08
CA GLN A 7 29.21 -22.23 7.33
C GLN A 7 29.26 -20.70 7.15
N GLU A 8 29.70 -20.22 5.99
CA GLU A 8 29.66 -18.79 5.63
C GLU A 8 28.21 -18.30 5.42
N THR A 9 27.39 -19.08 4.72
CA THR A 9 25.96 -18.78 4.52
C THR A 9 25.20 -18.72 5.83
N LEU A 10 25.42 -19.67 6.75
CA LEU A 10 24.80 -19.64 8.09
C LEU A 10 25.13 -18.35 8.85
N ARG A 11 26.40 -17.93 8.85
CA ARG A 11 26.80 -16.67 9.52
C ARG A 11 26.16 -15.45 8.88
N ALA A 12 26.04 -15.43 7.56
CA ALA A 12 25.37 -14.33 6.86
C ALA A 12 23.87 -14.30 7.21
N LEU A 13 23.19 -15.45 7.23
CA LEU A 13 21.78 -15.54 7.61
C LEU A 13 21.54 -15.12 9.07
N ASP A 14 22.46 -15.42 9.99
CA ASP A 14 22.35 -14.99 11.40
C ASP A 14 22.36 -13.46 11.56
N VAL A 15 22.92 -12.71 10.61
CA VAL A 15 22.87 -11.23 10.60
C VAL A 15 21.47 -10.72 10.20
N VAL A 16 20.77 -11.43 9.32
CA VAL A 16 19.45 -11.03 8.80
C VAL A 16 18.31 -11.51 9.69
N ARG A 17 18.51 -12.60 10.44
CA ARG A 17 17.52 -13.20 11.34
C ARG A 17 16.81 -12.23 12.29
N PRO A 18 17.48 -11.27 12.97
CA PRO A 18 16.79 -10.34 13.86
C PRO A 18 15.74 -9.47 13.14
N TYR A 19 15.94 -9.19 11.86
CA TYR A 19 15.00 -8.42 11.06
C TYR A 19 13.76 -9.24 10.71
N VAL A 20 13.95 -10.51 10.31
CA VAL A 20 12.83 -11.41 10.00
C VAL A 20 12.07 -11.84 11.26
N GLN A 21 12.77 -12.03 12.37
CA GLN A 21 12.16 -12.31 13.68
C GLN A 21 11.40 -11.12 14.25
N GLY A 22 11.81 -9.88 13.92
CA GLY A 22 11.08 -8.66 14.27
C GLY A 22 9.66 -8.63 13.68
N ASP A 23 9.48 -9.22 12.51
CA ASP A 23 8.20 -9.35 11.80
C ASP A 23 7.44 -10.65 12.13
N GLY A 24 7.94 -11.45 13.07
CA GLY A 24 7.30 -12.70 13.52
C GLY A 24 7.58 -13.93 12.64
N GLY A 25 8.65 -13.91 11.83
CA GLY A 25 9.13 -15.03 11.04
C GLY A 25 10.51 -15.57 11.49
N ASP A 26 11.04 -16.57 10.79
CA ASP A 26 12.45 -16.99 10.89
C ASP A 26 12.92 -17.58 9.55
N ILE A 27 14.23 -17.77 9.40
CA ILE A 27 14.88 -18.31 8.20
C ILE A 27 15.64 -19.58 8.58
N GLU A 28 15.44 -20.65 7.82
CA GLU A 28 16.21 -21.88 7.89
C GLU A 28 17.00 -22.08 6.60
N LEU A 29 18.29 -22.41 6.71
CA LEU A 29 19.10 -22.83 5.57
C LEU A 29 18.80 -24.29 5.25
N VAL A 30 18.28 -24.56 4.04
CA VAL A 30 17.96 -25.92 3.59
C VAL A 30 19.15 -26.55 2.90
N ASP A 31 19.74 -25.84 1.92
CA ASP A 31 20.89 -26.35 1.16
C ASP A 31 21.74 -25.23 0.56
N VAL A 32 22.98 -25.57 0.20
CA VAL A 32 23.88 -24.70 -0.57
C VAL A 32 24.41 -25.50 -1.76
N GLY A 33 23.86 -25.21 -2.94
CA GLY A 33 24.22 -25.85 -4.20
C GLY A 33 25.64 -25.52 -4.65
N GLU A 34 26.28 -26.46 -5.34
CA GLU A 34 27.62 -26.27 -5.89
C GLU A 34 27.65 -25.22 -7.03
N ASP A 35 26.50 -24.99 -7.66
CA ASP A 35 26.21 -23.97 -8.67
C ASP A 35 26.05 -22.55 -8.11
N GLY A 36 26.12 -22.41 -6.78
CA GLY A 36 26.01 -21.13 -6.07
C GLY A 36 24.57 -20.74 -5.70
N VAL A 37 23.59 -21.63 -5.91
CA VAL A 37 22.21 -21.39 -5.48
C VAL A 37 22.03 -21.80 -4.02
N VAL A 38 21.50 -20.89 -3.20
CA VAL A 38 21.24 -21.14 -1.77
C VAL A 38 19.74 -21.38 -1.57
N SER A 39 19.39 -22.55 -1.03
CA SER A 39 18.00 -22.90 -0.74
C SER A 39 17.69 -22.59 0.71
N ILE A 40 16.65 -21.77 0.95
CA ILE A 40 16.19 -21.39 2.27
C ILE A 40 14.72 -21.74 2.45
N ARG A 41 14.30 -21.86 3.71
CA ARG A 41 12.91 -21.98 4.11
C ARG A 41 12.57 -20.84 5.06
N LEU A 42 11.49 -20.13 4.74
CA LEU A 42 10.93 -19.11 5.60
C LEU A 42 9.85 -19.76 6.48
N VAL A 43 9.88 -19.50 7.78
CA VAL A 43 8.97 -20.08 8.78
C VAL A 43 8.30 -18.97 9.60
N GLY A 44 7.16 -19.26 10.24
CA GLY A 44 6.40 -18.29 11.06
C GLY A 44 5.31 -17.55 10.27
N ASN A 45 4.99 -16.31 10.66
CA ASN A 45 3.93 -15.49 10.02
C ASN A 45 4.18 -15.21 8.52
N CYS A 46 5.38 -15.51 8.02
CA CYS A 46 5.74 -15.43 6.62
C CYS A 46 5.18 -16.60 5.77
N VAL A 47 4.74 -17.70 6.40
CA VAL A 47 4.15 -18.85 5.70
C VAL A 47 2.65 -18.59 5.48
N GLY A 48 2.26 -18.33 4.23
CA GLY A 48 0.85 -18.19 3.82
C GLY A 48 0.39 -16.79 3.40
N CYS A 49 1.23 -15.76 3.57
CA CYS A 49 1.01 -14.44 2.98
C CYS A 49 1.91 -14.29 1.74
N GLY A 50 1.40 -14.64 0.55
CA GLY A 50 2.18 -14.67 -0.70
C GLY A 50 2.90 -13.37 -1.10
N ALA A 51 2.60 -12.24 -0.43
CA ALA A 51 3.28 -10.96 -0.61
C ALA A 51 4.52 -10.75 0.28
N ALA A 52 4.54 -11.31 1.50
CA ALA A 52 5.65 -11.14 2.45
C ALA A 52 6.84 -12.06 2.14
N ASN A 53 6.56 -13.20 1.50
CA ASN A 53 7.56 -14.23 1.21
C ASN A 53 8.59 -13.77 0.15
N HIS A 54 8.18 -12.98 -0.85
CA HIS A 54 9.06 -12.48 -1.92
C HIS A 54 9.91 -11.28 -1.49
N THR A 55 9.37 -10.28 -0.78
CA THR A 55 10.17 -9.10 -0.37
C THR A 55 11.27 -9.48 0.61
N ILE A 56 10.98 -10.36 1.56
CA ILE A 56 11.98 -10.87 2.50
C ILE A 56 12.99 -11.76 1.76
N HIS A 57 12.53 -12.59 0.82
CA HIS A 57 13.40 -13.39 -0.05
C HIS A 57 14.38 -12.51 -0.83
N ASP A 58 13.91 -11.45 -1.47
CA ASP A 58 14.73 -10.56 -2.31
C ASP A 58 15.75 -9.79 -1.46
N VAL A 59 15.35 -9.35 -0.26
CA VAL A 59 16.28 -8.73 0.70
C VAL A 59 17.35 -9.72 1.18
N ILE A 60 16.97 -10.97 1.46
CA ILE A 60 17.91 -12.03 1.84
C ILE A 60 18.81 -12.37 0.66
N GLU A 61 18.29 -12.44 -0.56
CA GLU A 61 19.04 -12.73 -1.78
C GLU A 61 20.07 -11.64 -2.08
N ASP A 62 19.65 -10.37 -2.07
CA ASP A 62 20.56 -9.25 -2.28
C ASP A 62 21.60 -9.17 -1.18
N PHE A 63 21.20 -9.39 0.08
CA PHE A 63 22.13 -9.42 1.20
C PHE A 63 23.16 -10.55 1.03
N LEU A 64 22.72 -11.78 0.74
CA LEU A 64 23.60 -12.92 0.54
C LEU A 64 24.53 -12.72 -0.65
N ARG A 65 24.04 -12.20 -1.78
CA ARG A 65 24.86 -11.86 -2.94
C ARG A 65 25.88 -10.77 -2.63
N SER A 66 25.54 -9.80 -1.77
CA SER A 66 26.45 -8.73 -1.36
C SER A 66 27.57 -9.22 -0.42
N GLN A 67 27.27 -10.16 0.47
CA GLN A 67 28.22 -10.68 1.46
C GLN A 67 29.02 -11.87 0.94
N LEU A 68 28.44 -12.65 0.03
CA LEU A 68 28.99 -13.89 -0.50
C LEU A 68 29.03 -13.81 -2.03
N PRO A 69 30.15 -13.35 -2.63
CA PRO A 69 30.27 -13.13 -4.07
C PRO A 69 30.08 -14.38 -4.94
N TRP A 70 30.09 -15.56 -4.33
CA TRP A 70 29.88 -16.84 -5.00
C TRP A 70 28.39 -17.23 -5.11
N VAL A 71 27.50 -16.53 -4.41
CA VAL A 71 26.05 -16.78 -4.47
C VAL A 71 25.51 -16.25 -5.80
N THR A 72 24.90 -17.13 -6.57
CA THR A 72 24.33 -16.85 -7.89
C THR A 72 22.81 -16.72 -7.84
N GLY A 73 22.17 -17.30 -6.83
CA GLY A 73 20.72 -17.17 -6.60
C GLY A 73 20.30 -17.68 -5.24
N VAL A 74 19.10 -17.29 -4.80
CA VAL A 74 18.43 -17.85 -3.63
C VAL A 74 17.10 -18.46 -4.07
N HIS A 75 16.70 -19.56 -3.43
CA HIS A 75 15.41 -20.21 -3.68
C HIS A 75 14.69 -20.48 -2.37
N ALA A 76 13.45 -20.00 -2.26
CA ALA A 76 12.57 -20.31 -1.14
C ALA A 76 11.72 -21.57 -1.43
N GLU A 77 11.73 -22.55 -0.53
CA GLU A 77 10.79 -23.69 -0.61
C GLU A 77 9.42 -23.30 -0.03
N GLU A 78 8.33 -23.41 -0.80
CA GLU A 78 6.94 -23.16 -0.35
C GLU A 78 6.23 -24.47 0.09
N GLU A 79 5.49 -24.42 1.21
CA GLU A 79 4.52 -25.46 1.57
C GLU A 79 3.17 -25.21 0.87
N ALA A 80 2.65 -26.22 0.16
CA ALA A 80 1.41 -26.13 -0.59
C ALA A 80 0.18 -26.51 0.27
N GLU A 81 -0.77 -25.58 0.47
CA GLU A 81 -2.17 -25.91 0.81
C GLU A 81 -3.18 -24.94 0.16
N ALA A 82 -4.41 -25.42 -0.02
CA ALA A 82 -5.32 -25.12 -1.12
C ALA A 82 -6.34 -23.97 -0.92
N GLY A 83 -6.45 -23.11 -1.94
CA GLY A 83 -7.70 -22.59 -2.55
C GLY A 83 -8.59 -21.58 -1.80
N SER A 84 -8.66 -20.33 -2.28
CA SER A 84 -9.92 -19.69 -2.75
C SER A 84 -9.62 -18.41 -3.54
N GLN A 85 -10.42 -18.15 -4.58
CA GLN A 85 -10.20 -17.09 -5.57
C GLN A 85 -10.84 -15.77 -5.16
N GLY A 86 -10.15 -14.65 -5.42
CA GLY A 86 -10.78 -13.33 -5.45
C GLY A 86 -9.96 -12.14 -4.98
N SER A 87 -8.64 -12.10 -5.20
CA SER A 87 -7.86 -10.86 -5.02
C SER A 87 -6.91 -10.73 -6.20
N ARG A 88 -7.02 -9.63 -6.96
CA ARG A 88 -5.98 -9.30 -7.94
C ARG A 88 -4.74 -8.97 -7.14
N SER A 89 -3.78 -9.89 -7.19
CA SER A 89 -2.42 -9.72 -6.68
C SER A 89 -1.87 -8.38 -7.17
N LEU A 90 -1.83 -7.39 -6.27
CA LEU A 90 -1.06 -6.18 -6.48
C LEU A 90 0.40 -6.59 -6.32
N SER A 91 1.10 -6.67 -7.45
CA SER A 91 2.41 -7.29 -7.55
C SER A 91 3.46 -6.21 -7.84
N LYS A 92 4.28 -5.90 -6.83
CA LYS A 92 5.69 -5.41 -6.91
C LYS A 92 6.06 -4.08 -6.22
N GLY A 93 5.15 -3.37 -5.56
CA GLY A 93 5.53 -2.12 -4.87
C GLY A 93 6.23 -1.08 -5.77
N THR A 94 5.92 -1.10 -7.06
CA THR A 94 6.41 -0.14 -8.06
C THR A 94 5.55 1.12 -8.11
N THR A 95 5.99 2.17 -8.80
CA THR A 95 5.13 3.33 -9.11
C THR A 95 3.84 2.91 -9.81
N ALA A 96 3.88 1.86 -10.64
CA ALA A 96 2.71 1.28 -11.29
C ALA A 96 1.74 0.60 -10.30
N ASP A 97 2.24 0.09 -9.17
CA ASP A 97 1.41 -0.49 -8.10
C ASP A 97 0.74 0.58 -7.25
N LEU A 98 1.44 1.68 -6.93
CA LEU A 98 0.81 2.87 -6.33
C LEU A 98 -0.29 3.42 -7.25
N GLU A 99 -0.02 3.55 -8.55
CA GLU A 99 -1.01 3.99 -9.54
C GLU A 99 -2.19 3.02 -9.71
N ALA A 100 -1.94 1.71 -9.62
CA ALA A 100 -3.00 0.71 -9.68
C ALA A 100 -3.88 0.76 -8.42
N LEU A 101 -3.27 0.89 -7.24
CA LEU A 101 -3.97 0.97 -5.97
C LEU A 101 -4.78 2.26 -5.86
N GLN A 102 -4.22 3.39 -6.26
CA GLN A 102 -4.92 4.66 -6.28
C GLN A 102 -6.12 4.64 -7.24
N ARG A 103 -5.96 4.06 -8.45
CA ARG A 103 -7.10 3.84 -9.36
C ARG A 103 -8.16 2.93 -8.78
N ALA A 104 -7.78 1.92 -8.00
CA ALA A 104 -8.72 1.03 -7.33
C ALA A 104 -9.55 1.81 -6.30
N VAL A 105 -8.89 2.64 -5.48
CA VAL A 105 -9.54 3.52 -4.49
C VAL A 105 -10.52 4.48 -5.16
N ASP A 106 -10.10 5.18 -6.23
CA ASP A 106 -10.96 6.13 -6.94
C ASP A 106 -12.21 5.46 -7.53
N ALA A 107 -12.01 4.32 -8.22
CA ALA A 107 -13.12 3.54 -8.77
C ALA A 107 -14.07 3.01 -7.69
N ARG A 108 -13.55 2.78 -6.47
CA ARG A 108 -14.34 2.37 -5.32
C ARG A 108 -15.22 3.50 -4.80
N ILE A 109 -14.64 4.68 -4.62
CA ILE A 109 -15.34 5.89 -4.17
C ILE A 109 -16.46 6.24 -5.16
N GLU A 110 -16.18 6.18 -6.47
CA GLU A 110 -17.18 6.43 -7.51
C GLU A 110 -18.36 5.44 -7.41
N ARG A 111 -18.06 4.15 -7.19
CA ARG A 111 -19.08 3.12 -7.02
C ARG A 111 -19.94 3.36 -5.78
N LEU A 112 -19.33 3.69 -4.65
CA LEU A 112 -20.03 4.00 -3.40
C LEU A 112 -20.98 5.21 -3.56
N ASN A 113 -20.52 6.27 -4.23
CA ASN A 113 -21.36 7.43 -4.53
C ASN A 113 -22.56 7.05 -5.41
N LYS A 114 -22.33 6.23 -6.45
CA LYS A 114 -23.38 5.78 -7.36
C LYS A 114 -24.43 4.91 -6.65
N ASP A 115 -23.97 4.00 -5.78
CA ASP A 115 -24.84 3.13 -5.02
C ASP A 115 -25.75 3.95 -4.09
N LEU A 116 -25.21 4.97 -3.40
CA LEU A 116 -26.01 5.88 -2.55
C LEU A 116 -26.98 6.78 -3.32
N ALA A 117 -26.61 7.22 -4.53
CA ALA A 117 -27.47 8.04 -5.38
C ALA A 117 -28.70 7.26 -5.89
N GLY A 118 -28.58 5.94 -6.01
CA GLY A 118 -29.65 5.05 -6.46
C GLY A 118 -30.66 4.63 -5.38
N ILE A 119 -30.42 4.97 -4.10
CA ILE A 119 -31.28 4.55 -2.99
C ILE A 119 -32.53 5.41 -2.93
N ALA A 120 -33.68 4.76 -3.11
CA ALA A 120 -34.99 5.38 -2.94
C ALA A 120 -35.21 5.88 -1.50
N LEU A 121 -36.07 6.89 -1.33
CA LEU A 121 -36.35 7.52 -0.04
C LEU A 121 -36.77 6.48 1.02
N GLY A 122 -36.01 6.37 2.10
CA GLY A 122 -36.29 5.43 3.21
C GLY A 122 -36.02 3.95 2.90
N ALA A 123 -35.41 3.62 1.76
CA ALA A 123 -34.97 2.26 1.48
C ALA A 123 -33.68 1.91 2.26
N PRO A 124 -33.47 0.64 2.64
CA PRO A 124 -32.26 0.21 3.32
C PRO A 124 -31.01 0.33 2.42
N LEU A 125 -29.84 0.39 3.06
CA LEU A 125 -28.55 0.33 2.35
C LEU A 125 -28.39 -1.02 1.63
N PRO A 126 -27.67 -1.08 0.50
CA PRO A 126 -27.36 -2.33 -0.19
C PRO A 126 -26.62 -3.33 0.72
N GLU A 127 -26.88 -4.63 0.57
CA GLU A 127 -26.34 -5.71 1.44
C GLU A 127 -24.79 -5.76 1.50
N ASN A 128 -24.09 -5.24 0.48
CA ASN A 128 -22.62 -5.22 0.43
C ASN A 128 -22.02 -3.81 0.60
N PHE A 129 -22.83 -2.82 0.98
CA PHE A 129 -22.39 -1.43 1.07
C PHE A 129 -21.30 -1.24 2.13
N GLU A 130 -21.54 -1.75 3.34
CA GLU A 130 -20.58 -1.68 4.44
C GLU A 130 -19.25 -2.37 4.10
N ARG A 131 -19.30 -3.58 3.54
CA ARG A 131 -18.10 -4.29 3.08
C ARG A 131 -17.33 -3.47 2.05
N SER A 132 -18.02 -2.83 1.10
CA SER A 132 -17.39 -2.01 0.08
C SER A 132 -16.65 -0.80 0.67
N VAL A 133 -17.18 -0.22 1.76
CA VAL A 133 -16.53 0.87 2.51
C VAL A 133 -15.31 0.37 3.28
N GLN A 134 -15.43 -0.78 3.96
CA GLN A 134 -14.31 -1.39 4.68
C GLN A 134 -13.15 -1.75 3.74
N GLU A 135 -13.46 -2.29 2.56
CA GLU A 135 -12.45 -2.57 1.53
C GLU A 135 -11.81 -1.28 1.00
N CYS A 136 -12.58 -0.21 0.77
CA CYS A 136 -12.04 1.10 0.40
C CYS A 136 -11.06 1.64 1.44
N ARG A 137 -11.41 1.52 2.73
CA ARG A 137 -10.57 1.94 3.85
C ARG A 137 -9.28 1.13 3.91
N ALA A 138 -9.37 -0.19 3.71
CA ALA A 138 -8.21 -1.07 3.70
C ALA A 138 -7.24 -0.74 2.54
N GLU A 139 -7.77 -0.51 1.34
CA GLU A 139 -6.98 -0.08 0.18
C GLU A 139 -6.26 1.25 0.44
N PHE A 140 -6.96 2.22 1.04
CA PHE A 140 -6.38 3.53 1.34
C PHE A 140 -5.29 3.45 2.42
N ARG A 141 -5.47 2.62 3.45
CA ARG A 141 -4.44 2.36 4.45
C ARG A 141 -3.20 1.72 3.86
N LEU A 142 -3.39 0.72 2.99
CA LEU A 142 -2.28 0.09 2.29
C LEU A 142 -1.48 1.10 1.46
N LEU A 143 -2.17 2.01 0.75
CA LEU A 143 -1.54 3.06 -0.03
C LEU A 143 -0.67 3.97 0.86
N HIS A 144 -1.23 4.41 2.00
CA HIS A 144 -0.52 5.26 2.95
C HIS A 144 0.65 4.55 3.64
N ASP A 145 0.51 3.26 3.96
CA ASP A 145 1.61 2.48 4.53
C ASP A 145 2.76 2.32 3.53
N MET A 146 2.44 2.07 2.26
CA MET A 146 3.44 2.03 1.19
C MET A 146 4.15 3.37 1.02
N GLU A 147 3.44 4.49 1.08
CA GLU A 147 4.06 5.83 1.01
C GLU A 147 4.98 6.10 2.20
N GLU A 148 4.56 5.72 3.41
CA GLU A 148 5.33 5.90 4.64
C GLU A 148 6.61 5.07 4.63
N GLN A 149 6.56 3.85 4.08
CA GLN A 149 7.69 2.92 4.02
C GLN A 149 8.65 3.20 2.87
N CYS A 150 8.12 3.61 1.70
CA CYS A 150 8.93 3.72 0.47
C CYS A 150 9.22 5.16 0.08
N LEU A 151 8.23 6.05 0.13
CA LEU A 151 8.33 7.39 -0.42
C LEU A 151 8.91 8.39 0.58
N TYR A 152 8.41 8.38 1.82
CA TYR A 152 8.78 9.38 2.83
C TYR A 152 10.26 9.33 3.22
N PRO A 153 10.92 8.16 3.39
CA PRO A 153 12.35 8.10 3.67
C PRO A 153 13.20 8.71 2.55
N VAL A 154 12.80 8.52 1.29
CA VAL A 154 13.47 9.11 0.12
C VAL A 154 13.32 10.63 0.13
N ILE A 155 12.13 11.14 0.47
CA ILE A 155 11.88 12.59 0.61
C ILE A 155 12.74 13.17 1.74
N GLU A 156 12.77 12.53 2.91
CA GLU A 156 13.56 12.98 4.07
C GLU A 156 15.06 12.99 3.76
N MET A 157 15.54 12.00 3.00
CA MET A 157 16.96 11.87 2.65
C MET A 157 17.42 12.86 1.56
N PHE A 158 16.60 13.12 0.55
CA PHE A 158 17.02 13.86 -0.63
C PHE A 158 16.40 15.25 -0.79
N VAL A 159 15.29 15.56 -0.10
CA VAL A 159 14.54 16.81 -0.31
C VAL A 159 14.12 17.45 1.00
N THR A 160 15.09 18.10 1.66
CA THR A 160 14.92 18.76 2.97
C THR A 160 13.79 19.80 2.99
N SER A 161 13.52 20.47 1.84
CA SER A 161 12.40 21.41 1.70
C SER A 161 11.03 20.73 1.86
N LEU A 162 10.93 19.46 1.49
CA LEU A 162 9.70 18.67 1.55
C LEU A 162 9.56 17.81 2.78
N ALA A 163 10.67 17.48 3.45
CA ALA A 163 10.62 16.88 4.77
C ALA A 163 9.76 17.69 5.75
N GLY A 164 9.71 19.02 5.59
CA GLY A 164 8.84 19.91 6.38
C GLY A 164 7.33 19.75 6.12
N GLN A 165 6.93 19.17 4.98
CA GLN A 165 5.52 18.94 4.65
C GLN A 165 4.99 17.59 5.16
N LEU A 166 5.86 16.60 5.40
CA LEU A 166 5.48 15.25 5.84
C LEU A 166 4.63 15.21 7.11
N PRO A 167 4.88 16.02 8.17
CA PRO A 167 4.00 16.05 9.33
C PRO A 167 2.55 16.43 8.98
N SER A 168 2.36 17.37 8.05
CA SER A 168 1.04 17.80 7.62
C SER A 168 0.31 16.76 6.78
N LEU A 169 1.05 15.94 6.01
CA LEU A 169 0.49 14.80 5.25
C LEU A 169 0.07 13.67 6.21
N ARG A 170 0.89 13.36 7.22
CA ARG A 170 0.55 12.40 8.28
C ARG A 170 -0.68 12.85 9.09
N GLU A 171 -0.82 14.14 9.37
CA GLU A 171 -2.02 14.69 10.02
C GLU A 171 -3.27 14.55 9.14
N LEU A 172 -3.15 14.79 7.84
CA LEU A 172 -4.26 14.61 6.90
C LEU A 172 -4.68 13.15 6.78
N ARG A 173 -3.73 12.21 6.77
CA ARG A 173 -3.98 10.77 6.90
C ARG A 173 -4.80 10.45 8.14
N ALA A 174 -4.41 10.95 9.31
CA ALA A 174 -5.15 10.73 10.56
C ALA A 174 -6.58 11.30 10.50
N ARG A 175 -6.77 12.45 9.86
CA ARG A 175 -8.11 13.03 9.62
C ARG A 175 -8.97 12.12 8.73
N ILE A 176 -8.39 11.49 7.72
CA ILE A 176 -9.11 10.54 6.85
C ILE A 176 -9.51 9.28 7.61
N ASP A 177 -8.62 8.72 8.44
CA ASP A 177 -8.95 7.56 9.28
C ASP A 177 -10.15 7.86 10.21
N ILE A 178 -10.17 9.06 10.82
CA ILE A 178 -11.30 9.52 11.64
C ILE A 178 -12.57 9.68 10.80
N ALA A 179 -12.47 10.19 9.58
CA ALA A 179 -13.62 10.36 8.68
C ALA A 179 -14.23 9.00 8.31
N PHE A 180 -13.39 7.99 8.03
CA PHE A 180 -13.85 6.61 7.83
C PHE A 180 -14.57 6.06 9.07
N ASP A 181 -14.07 6.30 10.30
CA ASP A 181 -14.77 5.88 11.52
C ASP A 181 -16.13 6.57 11.71
N VAL A 182 -16.24 7.85 11.32
CA VAL A 182 -17.53 8.56 11.31
C VAL A 182 -18.47 7.96 10.27
N PHE A 183 -17.95 7.64 9.09
CA PHE A 183 -18.73 7.07 8.00
C PHE A 183 -19.25 5.66 8.32
N GLU A 184 -18.40 4.77 8.85
CA GLU A 184 -18.79 3.44 9.30
C GLU A 184 -19.86 3.51 10.40
N ARG A 185 -19.73 4.44 11.37
CA ARG A 185 -20.76 4.65 12.40
C ARG A 185 -22.09 5.13 11.81
N ALA A 186 -22.06 5.99 10.80
CA ALA A 186 -23.29 6.42 10.11
C ALA A 186 -23.97 5.25 9.40
N ILE A 187 -23.19 4.34 8.79
CA ILE A 187 -23.68 3.12 8.14
C ILE A 187 -24.35 2.20 9.16
N HIS A 188 -23.70 1.93 10.29
CA HIS A 188 -24.28 1.14 11.37
C HIS A 188 -25.61 1.74 11.86
N GLY A 189 -25.65 3.07 12.09
CA GLY A 189 -26.87 3.76 12.48
C GLY A 189 -28.00 3.64 11.44
N ALA A 190 -27.67 3.66 10.15
CA ALA A 190 -28.64 3.48 9.07
C ALA A 190 -29.13 2.02 8.93
N HIS A 191 -28.32 1.04 9.31
CA HIS A 191 -28.74 -0.36 9.42
C HIS A 191 -29.69 -0.59 10.62
N ASP A 192 -29.35 -0.03 11.78
CA ASP A 192 -30.13 -0.21 13.01
C ASP A 192 -31.48 0.51 12.96
N ALA A 193 -31.53 1.71 12.38
CA ALA A 193 -32.71 2.56 12.34
C ALA A 193 -32.87 3.27 10.97
N PRO A 194 -33.25 2.53 9.91
CA PRO A 194 -33.33 3.07 8.56
C PRO A 194 -34.36 4.19 8.46
N SER A 195 -33.88 5.37 8.09
CA SER A 195 -34.66 6.61 7.95
C SER A 195 -33.99 7.56 6.97
N GLN A 196 -34.74 8.54 6.46
CA GLN A 196 -34.18 9.58 5.61
C GLN A 196 -33.02 10.32 6.28
N THR A 197 -33.15 10.63 7.58
CA THR A 197 -32.08 11.27 8.37
C THR A 197 -30.83 10.42 8.47
N SER A 198 -30.96 9.10 8.70
CA SER A 198 -29.80 8.20 8.76
C SER A 198 -29.11 8.07 7.40
N LEU A 199 -29.85 8.06 6.29
CA LEU A 199 -29.27 8.04 4.94
C LEU A 199 -28.56 9.36 4.62
N ASP A 200 -29.11 10.50 5.05
CA ASP A 200 -28.48 11.80 4.86
C ASP A 200 -27.18 11.92 5.67
N GLN A 201 -27.11 11.33 6.87
CA GLN A 201 -25.86 11.23 7.66
C GLN A 201 -24.79 10.40 6.93
N VAL A 202 -25.17 9.27 6.33
CA VAL A 202 -24.27 8.43 5.52
C VAL A 202 -23.74 9.21 4.31
N ARG A 203 -24.61 9.98 3.62
CA ARG A 203 -24.21 10.82 2.48
C ARG A 203 -23.23 11.92 2.88
N VAL A 204 -23.50 12.62 3.98
CA VAL A 204 -22.61 13.68 4.51
C VAL A 204 -21.26 13.10 4.87
N ALA A 205 -21.23 11.97 5.57
CA ALA A 205 -19.97 11.33 5.98
C ALA A 205 -19.15 10.83 4.77
N LEU A 206 -19.80 10.26 3.74
CA LEU A 206 -19.10 9.89 2.50
C LEU A 206 -18.50 11.12 1.81
N ALA A 207 -19.28 12.19 1.66
CA ALA A 207 -18.82 13.41 0.99
C ALA A 207 -17.60 14.03 1.70
N GLN A 208 -17.65 14.12 3.04
CA GLN A 208 -16.53 14.60 3.85
C GLN A 208 -15.30 13.70 3.73
N THR A 209 -15.48 12.38 3.73
CA THR A 209 -14.37 11.43 3.57
C THR A 209 -13.71 11.59 2.21
N ALA A 210 -14.51 11.72 1.14
CA ALA A 210 -13.99 11.90 -0.20
C ALA A 210 -13.27 13.24 -0.40
N GLU A 211 -13.77 14.32 0.21
CA GLU A 211 -13.11 15.63 0.18
C GLU A 211 -11.71 15.58 0.81
N LEU A 212 -11.56 14.87 1.94
CA LEU A 212 -10.26 14.70 2.58
C LEU A 212 -9.30 13.84 1.75
N ILE A 213 -9.81 12.80 1.09
CA ILE A 213 -9.01 11.96 0.18
C ILE A 213 -8.52 12.78 -1.03
N ASP A 214 -9.37 13.64 -1.61
CA ASP A 214 -8.97 14.55 -2.69
C ASP A 214 -7.94 15.60 -2.22
N GLU A 215 -8.11 16.12 -0.99
CA GLU A 215 -7.14 17.00 -0.35
C GLU A 215 -5.76 16.30 -0.22
N ASP A 216 -5.74 15.04 0.21
CA ASP A 216 -4.53 14.23 0.39
C ASP A 216 -3.77 14.01 -0.91
N PHE A 217 -4.48 13.57 -1.95
CA PHE A 217 -3.89 13.40 -3.28
C PHE A 217 -3.40 14.72 -3.87
N THR A 218 -4.16 15.81 -3.68
CA THR A 218 -3.77 17.13 -4.16
C THR A 218 -2.48 17.60 -3.49
N ARG A 219 -2.38 17.49 -2.15
CA ARG A 219 -1.18 17.91 -1.40
C ARG A 219 0.05 17.09 -1.75
N LYS A 220 -0.07 15.76 -1.86
CA LYS A 220 1.04 14.89 -2.26
C LYS A 220 1.57 15.21 -3.66
N ARG A 221 0.67 15.51 -4.59
CA ARG A 221 1.06 15.92 -5.93
C ARG A 221 1.75 17.27 -5.95
N ASP A 222 1.24 18.25 -5.21
CA ASP A 222 1.87 19.57 -5.13
C ASP A 222 3.26 19.49 -4.50
N ALA A 223 3.42 18.61 -3.50
CA ALA A 223 4.71 18.24 -2.93
C ALA A 223 5.66 17.64 -3.99
N LEU A 224 5.21 16.65 -4.77
CA LEU A 224 6.00 16.06 -5.86
C LEU A 224 6.39 17.09 -6.93
N TYR A 225 5.53 18.06 -7.26
CA TYR A 225 5.89 19.14 -8.17
C TYR A 225 6.98 20.05 -7.61
N GLU A 226 6.91 20.41 -6.33
CA GLU A 226 8.00 21.15 -5.68
C GLU A 226 9.31 20.37 -5.71
N MET A 227 9.28 19.03 -5.50
CA MET A 227 10.49 18.19 -5.60
C MET A 227 11.14 18.30 -6.97
N VAL A 228 10.33 18.14 -8.02
CA VAL A 228 10.79 18.19 -9.42
C VAL A 228 11.35 19.56 -9.75
N ASP A 229 10.68 20.63 -9.30
CA ASP A 229 11.07 22.00 -9.62
C ASP A 229 12.35 22.43 -8.91
N ALA A 230 12.56 21.98 -7.68
CA ALA A 230 13.71 22.31 -6.86
C ALA A 230 14.97 21.51 -7.20
N SER A 231 14.83 20.27 -7.70
CA SER A 231 15.92 19.29 -7.65
C SER A 231 16.37 18.76 -9.02
N LEU A 232 15.60 19.00 -10.10
CA LEU A 232 15.89 18.45 -11.42
C LEU A 232 16.36 19.52 -12.43
N PRO A 233 17.15 19.14 -13.45
CA PRO A 233 17.41 19.97 -14.63
C PRO A 233 16.13 20.23 -15.45
N ASP A 234 16.04 21.39 -16.12
CA ASP A 234 14.82 21.82 -16.84
C ASP A 234 14.31 20.84 -17.91
N GLU A 235 15.22 20.07 -18.52
CA GLU A 235 14.90 19.02 -19.51
C GLU A 235 14.10 17.86 -18.90
N LEU A 236 14.42 17.46 -17.65
CA LEU A 236 13.69 16.40 -16.93
C LEU A 236 12.41 16.92 -16.26
N LYS A 237 12.32 18.23 -15.98
CA LYS A 237 11.11 18.83 -15.38
C LYS A 237 9.89 18.71 -16.27
N GLN A 238 10.03 18.92 -17.59
CA GLN A 238 8.89 18.88 -18.50
C GLN A 238 8.29 17.48 -18.64
N GLU A 239 9.15 16.45 -18.67
CA GLU A 239 8.75 15.04 -18.76
C GLU A 239 8.07 14.58 -17.46
N LEU A 240 8.70 14.80 -16.30
CA LEU A 240 8.10 14.43 -15.01
C LEU A 240 6.83 15.24 -14.69
N ARG A 241 6.75 16.53 -15.06
CA ARG A 241 5.53 17.31 -14.87
C ARG A 241 4.38 16.77 -15.72
N SER A 242 4.66 16.27 -16.93
CA SER A 242 3.65 15.61 -17.75
C SER A 242 3.11 14.38 -17.03
N ASP A 243 3.98 13.53 -16.49
CA ASP A 243 3.61 12.30 -15.79
C ASP A 243 2.83 12.58 -14.49
N ILE A 244 3.31 13.51 -13.65
CA ILE A 244 2.61 13.96 -12.43
C ILE A 244 1.27 14.65 -12.77
N SER A 245 1.14 15.29 -13.94
CA SER A 245 -0.12 15.91 -14.37
C SER A 245 -1.12 14.91 -14.95
N GLN A 246 -0.63 13.87 -15.63
CA GLN A 246 -1.45 12.76 -16.12
C GLN A 246 -1.98 11.92 -14.96
N PHE A 247 -1.20 11.82 -13.88
CA PHE A 247 -1.63 11.26 -12.60
C PHE A 247 -2.90 11.94 -12.05
N ARG A 248 -3.10 13.25 -12.28
CA ARG A 248 -4.30 14.00 -11.84
C ARG A 248 -5.38 14.20 -12.92
N ARG A 249 -5.04 14.26 -14.21
CA ARG A 249 -6.03 14.57 -15.28
C ARG A 249 -7.11 13.51 -15.44
N ARG A 250 -7.00 12.34 -14.80
CA ARG A 250 -8.07 11.35 -14.68
C ARG A 250 -8.91 11.45 -13.39
N ASN A 251 -8.55 12.36 -12.46
CA ASN A 251 -9.09 12.43 -11.10
C ASN A 251 -9.85 13.72 -10.76
N ILE A 252 -10.11 14.62 -11.72
CA ILE A 252 -11.02 15.75 -11.50
C ILE A 252 -12.08 15.79 -12.59
N VAL A 253 -13.13 15.01 -12.38
CA VAL A 253 -14.50 15.42 -12.69
C VAL A 253 -15.37 14.79 -11.60
N MET A 254 -16.35 15.52 -11.07
CA MET A 254 -17.51 15.01 -10.28
C MET A 254 -17.62 15.37 -8.78
N TYR A 255 -17.09 16.51 -8.32
CA TYR A 255 -17.52 17.08 -7.02
C TYR A 255 -18.16 18.48 -7.11
N GLN A 256 -18.59 18.92 -8.31
CA GLN A 256 -19.24 20.23 -8.50
C GLN A 256 -20.59 20.20 -9.23
N ARG A 257 -21.40 19.16 -9.07
CA ARG A 257 -22.81 19.23 -9.47
C ARG A 257 -23.74 18.65 -8.42
N GLN A 258 -24.11 19.50 -7.46
CA GLN A 258 -25.47 19.55 -6.92
C GLN A 258 -26.00 20.96 -7.12
#